data_AF-A0A4P6L5J2-F1
#
_entry.id   AF-A0A4P6L5J2-F1
#
_cell.length_a   1.000
_cell.length_b   1.000
_cell.length_c   1.000
_cell.angle_alpha   90.00
_cell.angle_beta   90.00
_cell.angle_gamma   90.00
#
_symmetry.space_group_name_H-M   'P 1'
#
loop_
_entity.id
_entity.type
_entity.pdbx_description
1 polymer ?
#
loop_
_entity_poly.entity_id
_entity_poly.type
_entity_poly.pdbx_seq_one_letter_code
_entity_poly.pdbx_strand_id
1 'polypeptide(L)' 'MAERGTPRSRADATTAARVEDALRIVEADGIHPALEFMQRAGVPREIALRVLCSPLFHRHGERRRNPR' A
#
# COMPACT_ATOMS: atom_id res chain seq x y z
N MET A 1 -18.65 11.10 -23.55
CA MET A 1 -17.47 11.19 -24.44
C MET A 1 -16.33 11.80 -23.63
N ALA A 2 -15.12 11.26 -23.83
CA ALA A 2 -13.98 11.29 -22.91
C ALA A 2 -13.43 12.68 -22.57
N GLU A 3 -13.23 12.95 -21.27
CA GLU A 3 -12.33 13.99 -20.82
C GLU A 3 -10.91 13.42 -20.72
N ARG A 4 -10.01 14.12 -21.39
CA ARG A 4 -8.64 13.74 -21.72
C ARG A 4 -7.75 13.64 -20.49
N GLY A 5 -6.82 12.69 -20.55
CA GLY A 5 -5.90 12.28 -19.49
C GLY A 5 -5.19 13.44 -18.78
N THR A 6 -5.49 13.59 -17.50
CA THR A 6 -4.64 14.26 -16.53
C THR A 6 -3.37 13.41 -16.32
N PRO A 7 -2.17 13.97 -16.06
CA PRO A 7 -0.93 13.24 -15.76
C PRO A 7 -0.95 12.46 -14.43
N ARG A 8 -2.11 11.93 -14.05
CA ARG A 8 -2.37 11.13 -12.85
C ARG A 8 -1.66 9.78 -12.92
N SER A 9 -1.46 9.21 -14.12
CA SER A 9 -0.87 7.88 -14.29
C SER A 9 0.56 7.72 -13.76
N ARG A 10 1.43 8.75 -13.81
CA ARG A 10 2.82 8.62 -13.32
C ARG A 10 2.94 8.81 -11.81
N ALA A 11 2.17 9.75 -11.26
CA ALA A 11 2.08 9.95 -9.82
C ALA A 11 1.41 8.75 -9.14
N ASP A 12 0.38 8.18 -9.76
CA ASP A 12 -0.23 6.91 -9.35
C ASP A 12 0.74 5.74 -9.47
N ALA A 13 1.52 5.62 -10.56
CA ALA A 13 2.49 4.53 -10.70
C ALA A 13 3.60 4.59 -9.63
N THR A 14 4.12 5.77 -9.33
CA THR A 14 5.14 5.96 -8.27
C THR A 14 4.56 5.65 -6.89
N THR A 15 3.32 6.06 -6.64
CA THR A 15 2.61 5.77 -5.39
C THR A 15 2.31 4.28 -5.27
N ALA A 16 1.88 3.63 -6.35
CA ALA A 16 1.64 2.19 -6.40
C ALA A 16 2.91 1.40 -6.11
N ALA A 17 4.05 1.76 -6.72
CA ALA A 17 5.33 1.11 -6.45
C ALA A 17 5.74 1.22 -4.96
N ARG A 18 5.54 2.40 -4.35
CA ARG A 18 5.81 2.61 -2.92
C ARG A 18 4.84 1.84 -2.03
N VAL A 19 3.59 1.70 -2.45
CA VAL A 19 2.60 0.88 -1.77
C VAL A 19 3.00 -0.59 -1.81
N GLU A 20 3.41 -1.11 -2.97
CA GLU A 20 3.87 -2.50 -3.08
C GLU A 20 5.09 -2.78 -2.20
N ASP A 21 6.05 -1.86 -2.13
CA ASP A 21 7.23 -2.03 -1.28
C ASP A 21 6.86 -2.02 0.21
N ALA A 22 5.99 -1.11 0.62
CA ALA A 22 5.48 -1.07 1.99
C ALA A 22 4.66 -2.31 2.37
N LEU A 23 3.96 -2.94 1.42
CA LEU A 23 3.25 -4.20 1.66
C LEU A 23 4.24 -5.34 1.96
N ARG A 24 5.39 -5.39 1.27
CA ARG A 24 6.45 -6.36 1.61
C ARG A 24 7.02 -6.12 3.02
N ILE A 25 7.20 -4.86 3.41
CA ILE A 25 7.63 -4.48 4.76
C ILE A 25 6.59 -4.92 5.80
N VAL A 26 5.28 -4.79 5.51
CA VAL A 26 4.24 -5.31 6.42
C VAL A 26 4.35 -6.81 6.63
N GLU A 27 4.59 -7.58 5.56
CA GLU A 27 4.73 -9.03 5.67
C GLU A 27 5.98 -9.44 6.46
N ALA A 28 7.06 -8.67 6.40
CA ALA A 28 8.33 -8.97 7.06
C ALA A 28 8.42 -8.44 8.51
N ASP A 29 8.11 -7.15 8.71
CA ASP A 29 8.38 -6.39 9.94
C ASP A 29 7.13 -5.78 10.59
N GLY A 30 5.99 -5.80 9.89
CA GLY A 30 4.70 -5.33 10.38
C GLY A 30 4.30 -3.90 9.96
N ILE A 31 3.17 -3.43 10.48
CA ILE A 31 2.48 -2.21 9.99
C ILE A 31 3.25 -0.92 10.31
N HIS A 32 3.87 -0.83 11.49
CA HIS A 32 4.58 0.37 11.93
C HIS A 32 5.76 0.75 11.01
N PRO A 33 6.72 -0.15 10.69
CA PRO A 33 7.82 0.17 9.80
C PRO A 33 7.37 0.46 8.36
N ALA A 34 6.31 -0.20 7.88
CA ALA A 34 5.74 0.09 6.57
C ALA A 34 5.08 1.47 6.49
N LEU A 35 4.42 1.91 7.58
CA LEU A 35 3.83 3.25 7.68
C LEU A 35 4.92 4.31 7.66
N GLU A 36 5.99 4.13 8.43
CA GLU A 36 7.14 5.05 8.42
C GLU A 36 7.78 5.14 7.03
N PHE A 37 7.95 4.00 6.34
CA PHE A 37 8.47 3.98 4.97
C PHE A 37 7.60 4.79 4.02
N MET A 38 6.28 4.56 4.02
CA MET A 38 5.35 5.31 3.18
C MET A 38 5.39 6.82 3.49
N GLN A 39 5.45 7.21 4.76
CA GLN A 39 5.55 8.62 5.16
C GLN A 39 6.86 9.26 4.69
N ARG A 40 8.01 8.58 4.85
CA ARG A 40 9.31 9.06 4.35
C ARG A 40 9.34 9.18 2.84
N ALA A 41 8.62 8.31 2.14
CA ALA A 41 8.44 8.41 0.70
C ALA A 41 7.54 9.59 0.30
N GLY A 42 6.80 10.21 1.23
CA GLY A 42 5.88 11.31 0.95
C GLY A 42 4.45 10.87 0.64
N VAL A 43 4.09 9.62 0.99
CA VAL A 43 2.70 9.16 0.96
C VAL A 43 1.99 9.71 2.22
N PRO A 44 0.83 10.38 2.07
CA PRO A 44 0.06 10.87 3.19
C PRO A 44 -0.34 9.73 4.14
N ARG A 45 -0.26 10.01 5.45
CA ARG A 45 -0.59 9.04 6.51
C ARG A 45 -1.97 8.41 6.33
N GLU A 46 -2.96 9.19 5.92
CA GLU A 46 -4.32 8.71 5.68
C GLU A 46 -4.39 7.68 4.55
N ILE A 47 -3.63 7.90 3.47
CA ILE A 47 -3.53 6.94 2.36
C ILE A 47 -2.80 5.69 2.82
N ALA A 48 -1.68 5.87 3.52
CA ALA A 48 -0.88 4.77 4.03
C ALA A 48 -1.71 3.87 4.96
N LEU A 49 -2.41 4.43 5.95
CA LEU A 49 -3.28 3.66 6.85
C LEU A 49 -4.44 2.99 6.10
N ARG A 50 -5.05 3.65 5.11
CA ARG A 50 -6.13 3.05 4.31
C ARG A 50 -5.66 1.81 3.55
N VAL A 51 -4.43 1.86 3.03
CA VAL A 51 -3.81 0.74 2.32
C VAL A 51 -3.39 -0.36 3.30
N LEU A 52 -2.62 -0.01 4.33
CA LEU A 52 -2.06 -0.97 5.28
C LEU A 52 -3.10 -1.65 6.17
N CYS A 53 -4.17 -0.94 6.53
CA CYS A 53 -5.28 -1.48 7.31
C CYS A 53 -6.47 -1.92 6.44
N SER A 54 -6.32 -1.98 5.12
CA SER A 54 -7.44 -2.38 4.26
C SER A 54 -7.77 -3.87 4.47
N PRO A 55 -9.04 -4.24 4.69
CA PRO A 55 -9.44 -5.63 4.93
C PRO A 55 -9.15 -6.54 3.73
N LEU A 56 -9.03 -5.97 2.53
CA LEU A 56 -8.64 -6.69 1.31
C LEU A 56 -7.19 -7.21 1.38
N PHE A 57 -6.28 -6.49 2.06
CA PHE A 57 -4.88 -6.91 2.22
C PHE A 57 -4.72 -7.88 3.40
N HIS A 58 -5.42 -7.63 4.51
CA HIS A 58 -5.38 -8.52 5.69
C HIS A 58 -5.94 -9.92 5.39
N ARG A 59 -6.97 -10.01 4.54
CA ARG A 59 -7.52 -11.30 4.09
C ARG A 59 -6.57 -12.10 3.19
N HIS A 60 -5.60 -11.48 2.53
CA HIS A 60 -4.67 -12.19 1.65
C HIS A 60 -3.54 -12.87 2.45
N GLY A 61 -3.05 -12.21 3.52
CA GLY A 61 -2.08 -12.80 4.45
C GLY A 61 -2.67 -13.91 5.32
N GLU A 62 -3.93 -13.77 5.76
CA GLU A 62 -4.58 -14.77 6.63
C GLU A 62 -4.80 -16.12 5.93
N ARG A 63 -5.03 -16.13 4.60
CA ARG A 63 -5.16 -17.38 3.83
C ARG A 63 -3.87 -18.22 3.82
N ARG A 64 -2.70 -17.62 4.04
CA ARG A 64 -1.43 -18.34 4.11
C ARG A 64 -1.12 -18.91 5.51
N ARG A 65 -1.84 -18.47 6.55
CA ARG A 65 -1.50 -18.81 7.93
C ARG A 65 -2.34 -19.95 8.54
N ASN A 66 -3.27 -20.52 7.78
CA ASN A 66 -4.09 -21.64 8.24
C ASN A 66 -3.81 -22.94 7.45
N PRO A 67 -2.69 -23.64 7.72
CA PRO A 67 -2.65 -25.07 7.47
C PRO A 67 -3.61 -25.74 8.47
N ARG A 68 -4.65 -26.38 7.96
CA ARG A 68 -5.47 -27.32 8.74
C ARG A 68 -4.68 -28.58 9.03
#